data_AF-A0A1F8RH33-F1
#
_entry.id   AF-A0A1F8RH33-F1
#
_cell.length_a   1.000
_cell.length_b   1.000
_cell.length_c   1.000
_cell.angle_alpha   90.00
_cell.angle_beta   90.00
_cell.angle_gamma   90.00
#
_symmetry.space_group_name_H-M   'P 1'
#
loop_
_entity.id
_entity.type
_entity.pdbx_description
1 polymer ?
#
loop_
_entity_poly.entity_id
_entity_poly.type
_entity_poly.pdbx_seq_one_letter_code
_entity_poly.pdbx_strand_id
1 'polypeptide(L)'
;MFMPLQVILVLAIVVAVAAYALGTYLNRRGGLPPVPRSLRAQPPQRLPGRVTEEREVQALVNWLLTQAFEQTGVRVADDKMAYQRIVESAHKAVQELKSRDSVTISLPFLTADADGPKHFEIRVTREVIQELARY
;
A
#
# COMPACT_ATOMS: atom_id res chain seq x y z
N MET A 1 -15.17 -75.00 -9.82
CA MET A 1 -15.86 -74.96 -8.51
C MET A 1 -16.71 -73.70 -8.47
N PHE A 2 -17.98 -73.79 -8.89
CA PHE A 2 -18.91 -72.65 -8.93
C PHE A 2 -19.32 -72.31 -7.50
N MET A 3 -18.92 -71.14 -7.01
CA MET A 3 -19.36 -70.64 -5.72
C MET A 3 -20.83 -70.20 -5.81
N PRO A 4 -21.68 -70.54 -4.83
CA PRO A 4 -23.10 -70.19 -4.85
C PRO A 4 -23.28 -68.66 -4.79
N LEU A 5 -24.24 -68.12 -5.54
CA LEU A 5 -24.49 -66.67 -5.64
C LEU A 5 -24.63 -65.96 -4.28
N GLN A 6 -25.12 -66.67 -3.26
CA GLN A 6 -25.27 -66.14 -1.90
C GLN A 6 -23.93 -65.78 -1.26
N VAL A 7 -22.85 -66.52 -1.53
CA VAL A 7 -21.51 -66.25 -0.96
C VAL A 7 -20.88 -65.01 -1.59
N ILE A 8 -21.10 -64.79 -2.88
CA ILE A 8 -20.62 -63.61 -3.60
C ILE A 8 -21.30 -62.34 -3.06
N LEU A 9 -22.62 -62.41 -2.80
CA LEU A 9 -23.39 -61.31 -2.23
C LEU A 9 -22.87 -60.91 -0.83
N VAL A 10 -22.63 -61.89 0.04
CA VAL A 10 -22.15 -61.65 1.41
C VAL A 10 -20.75 -61.03 1.38
N LEU A 11 -19.85 -61.54 0.53
CA LEU A 11 -18.50 -61.01 0.42
C LEU A 11 -18.50 -59.55 -0.08
N ALA A 12 -19.36 -59.23 -1.05
CA ALA A 12 -19.52 -57.87 -1.56
C ALA A 12 -20.00 -56.88 -0.48
N ILE A 13 -20.94 -57.30 0.37
CA ILE A 13 -21.44 -56.48 1.49
C ILE A 13 -20.33 -56.22 2.51
N VAL A 14 -19.55 -57.25 2.88
CA VAL A 14 -18.44 -57.10 3.83
C VAL A 14 -17.38 -56.12 3.32
N VAL A 15 -17.02 -56.22 2.03
CA VAL A 15 -16.07 -55.29 1.39
C VAL A 15 -16.62 -53.87 1.37
N ALA A 16 -17.91 -53.68 1.06
CA ALA A 16 -18.55 -52.37 1.05
C ALA A 16 -18.58 -51.72 2.45
N VAL A 17 -18.89 -52.49 3.49
CA VAL A 17 -18.90 -52.01 4.88
C VAL A 17 -17.49 -51.65 5.34
N ALA A 18 -16.48 -52.47 5.01
CA ALA A 18 -15.09 -52.18 5.33
C ALA A 18 -14.58 -50.91 4.63
N ALA A 19 -14.93 -50.71 3.36
CA ALA A 19 -14.57 -49.51 2.61
C ALA A 19 -15.24 -48.25 3.18
N TYR A 20 -16.52 -48.34 3.57
CA TYR A 20 -17.24 -47.24 4.21
C TYR A 20 -16.66 -46.87 5.58
N ALA A 21 -16.32 -47.88 6.40
CA ALA A 21 -15.67 -47.67 7.69
C ALA A 21 -14.27 -47.04 7.53
N LEU A 22 -13.49 -47.45 6.53
CA LEU A 22 -12.18 -46.88 6.26
C LEU A 22 -12.27 -45.42 5.77
N GLY A 23 -13.23 -45.12 4.89
CA GLY A 23 -13.45 -43.75 4.39
C GLY A 23 -13.83 -42.77 5.50
N THR A 24 -14.69 -43.20 6.44
CA THR A 24 -15.08 -42.37 7.60
C THR A 24 -13.95 -42.25 8.64
N TYR A 25 -13.10 -43.27 8.79
CA TYR A 25 -11.96 -43.25 9.70
C TYR A 25 -10.84 -42.30 9.22
N LEU A 26 -10.56 -42.27 7.91
CA LEU A 26 -9.55 -41.38 7.32
C LEU A 26 -9.99 -39.90 7.34
N ASN A 27 -11.30 -39.62 7.24
CA ASN A 27 -11.83 -38.25 7.27
C ASN A 27 -11.67 -37.55 8.63
N ARG A 28 -11.44 -38.29 9.73
CA ARG A 28 -11.29 -37.71 11.08
C ARG A 28 -9.86 -37.26 11.43
N ARG A 29 -8.84 -37.53 10.62
CA ARG A 29 -7.43 -37.14 10.91
C ARG A 29 -6.99 -35.80 10.29
N GLY A 30 -7.88 -35.08 9.60
CA GLY A 30 -7.54 -33.84 8.89
C GLY A 30 -7.66 -32.53 9.68
N GLY A 31 -8.00 -32.57 10.98
CA GLY A 31 -8.11 -31.37 11.78
C GLY A 31 -6.73 -30.83 12.16
N LEU A 32 -6.34 -29.67 11.62
CA LEU A 32 -5.19 -28.94 12.15
C LEU A 32 -5.41 -28.71 13.66
N PRO A 33 -4.39 -28.92 14.52
CA PRO A 33 -4.49 -28.56 15.92
C PRO A 33 -4.86 -27.07 16.02
N PRO A 34 -5.63 -26.66 17.05
CA PRO A 34 -5.94 -25.25 17.25
C PRO A 34 -4.63 -24.47 17.35
N VAL A 35 -4.44 -23.48 16.46
CA VAL A 35 -3.27 -22.60 16.50
C VAL A 35 -3.28 -21.91 17.87
N PRO A 36 -2.23 -22.08 18.71
CA PRO A 36 -2.20 -21.44 20.01
C PRO A 36 -2.27 -19.93 19.82
N ARG A 37 -2.89 -19.21 20.77
CA ARG A 37 -3.10 -17.76 20.65
C ARG A 37 -1.81 -16.98 20.40
N SER A 38 -0.66 -17.51 20.81
CA SER A 38 0.67 -16.97 20.55
C SER A 38 1.14 -17.09 19.09
N LEU A 39 0.65 -18.09 18.35
CA LEU A 39 0.95 -18.33 16.92
C LEU A 39 -0.14 -17.80 15.99
N ARG A 40 -1.21 -17.22 16.53
CA ARG A 40 -2.15 -16.45 15.72
C ARG A 40 -1.36 -15.25 15.20
N ALA A 41 -1.02 -15.27 13.92
CA ALA A 41 -0.39 -14.13 13.26
C ALA A 41 -1.17 -12.87 13.67
N GLN A 42 -0.51 -11.91 14.30
CA GLN A 42 -1.11 -10.60 14.48
C GLN A 42 -1.53 -10.14 13.08
N PRO A 43 -2.74 -9.58 12.89
CA PRO A 43 -3.08 -8.97 11.62
C PRO A 43 -1.92 -8.04 11.25
N PRO A 44 -1.46 -8.04 9.99
CA PRO A 44 -0.29 -7.27 9.60
C PRO A 44 -0.47 -5.86 10.16
N GLN A 45 0.38 -5.47 11.10
CA GLN A 45 0.36 -4.12 11.61
C GLN A 45 0.56 -3.26 10.37
N ARG A 46 -0.44 -2.46 9.98
CA ARG A 46 -0.24 -1.44 8.95
C ARG A 46 0.94 -0.62 9.45
N LEU A 47 2.10 -0.79 8.83
CA LEU A 47 3.32 -0.13 9.28
C LEU A 47 3.01 1.37 9.31
N PRO A 48 2.95 1.99 10.50
CA PRO A 48 2.44 3.35 10.63
C PRO A 48 3.32 4.39 9.94
N GLY A 49 4.50 4.00 9.43
CA GLY A 49 5.46 4.91 8.80
C GLY A 49 5.38 5.04 7.27
N ARG A 50 4.80 4.11 6.51
CA ARG A 50 4.82 4.24 5.02
C ARG A 50 3.66 5.05 4.46
N VAL A 51 2.48 4.95 5.07
CA VAL A 51 1.27 5.60 4.54
C VAL A 51 1.21 7.08 4.92
N THR A 52 1.80 7.49 6.04
CA THR A 52 1.80 8.88 6.49
C THR A 52 2.69 9.76 5.62
N GLU A 53 3.88 9.26 5.26
CA GLU A 53 4.85 9.98 4.43
C GLU A 53 4.29 10.30 3.05
N GLU A 54 3.60 9.33 2.43
CA GLU A 54 3.02 9.51 1.10
C GLU A 54 1.89 10.56 1.11
N ARG A 55 1.12 10.64 2.20
CA ARG A 55 0.08 11.66 2.37
C ARG A 55 0.66 13.06 2.56
N GLU A 56 1.71 13.19 3.39
CA GLU A 56 2.41 14.46 3.61
C GLU A 56 3.00 15.00 2.30
N VAL A 57 3.63 14.12 1.51
CA VAL A 57 4.19 14.49 0.21
C VAL A 57 3.08 14.94 -0.74
N GLN A 58 1.98 14.18 -0.86
CA GLN A 58 0.91 14.54 -1.78
C GLN A 58 0.24 15.87 -1.41
N ALA A 59 0.03 16.12 -0.11
CA ALA A 59 -0.52 17.38 0.39
C ALA A 59 0.42 18.55 0.08
N LEU A 60 1.72 18.36 0.29
CA LEU A 60 2.73 19.36 -0.06
C LEU A 60 2.80 19.62 -1.57
N VAL A 61 2.74 18.59 -2.42
CA VAL A 61 2.72 18.74 -3.88
C VAL A 61 1.54 19.60 -4.34
N ASN A 62 0.34 19.31 -3.85
CA ASN A 62 -0.86 20.07 -4.20
C ASN A 62 -0.75 21.55 -3.78
N TRP A 63 -0.20 21.79 -2.58
CA TRP A 63 0.04 23.14 -2.09
C TRP A 63 1.09 23.87 -2.93
N LEU A 64 2.22 23.23 -3.25
CA LEU A 64 3.27 23.80 -4.10
C LEU A 64 2.77 24.13 -5.51
N LEU A 65 1.89 23.31 -6.09
CA LEU A 65 1.29 23.61 -7.39
C LEU A 65 0.40 24.85 -7.33
N THR A 66 -0.34 25.03 -6.23
CA THR A 66 -1.18 26.21 -6.00
C THR A 66 -0.31 27.45 -5.84
N GLN A 67 0.73 27.38 -5.01
CA GLN A 67 1.68 28.48 -4.81
C GLN A 67 2.46 28.82 -6.09
N ALA A 68 2.86 27.81 -6.86
CA ALA A 68 3.53 28.03 -8.14
C ALA A 68 2.59 28.73 -9.14
N PHE A 69 1.31 28.35 -9.17
CA PHE A 69 0.31 29.03 -10.00
C PHE A 69 0.07 30.47 -9.54
N GLU A 70 -0.05 30.73 -8.24
CA GLU A 70 -0.22 32.08 -7.68
C GLU A 70 0.98 33.00 -7.99
N GLN A 71 2.21 32.48 -7.94
CA GLN A 71 3.43 33.25 -8.20
C GLN A 71 3.72 33.44 -9.69
N THR A 72 3.48 32.43 -10.52
CA THR A 72 3.92 32.43 -11.93
C THR A 72 2.79 32.65 -12.93
N GLY A 73 1.53 32.45 -12.53
CA GLY A 73 0.36 32.48 -13.41
C GLY A 73 0.20 31.26 -14.32
N VAL A 74 1.14 30.30 -14.28
CA VAL A 74 1.18 29.15 -15.19
C VAL A 74 0.81 27.87 -14.45
N ARG A 75 -0.06 27.04 -15.05
CA ARG A 75 -0.46 25.74 -14.49
C ARG A 75 0.67 24.72 -14.68
N VAL A 76 1.56 24.64 -13.70
CA VAL A 76 2.70 23.69 -13.70
C VAL A 76 2.27 22.22 -13.73
N ALA A 77 1.03 21.93 -13.30
CA ALA A 77 0.46 20.58 -13.35
C ALA A 77 0.30 20.03 -14.77
N ASP A 78 0.15 20.90 -15.77
CA ASP A 78 -0.03 20.49 -17.17
C ASP A 78 1.34 20.15 -17.82
N ASP A 79 2.45 20.61 -17.25
CA ASP A 79 3.82 20.25 -17.66
C ASP A 79 4.33 19.05 -16.87
N LYS A 80 4.40 17.90 -17.54
CA LYS A 80 4.86 16.65 -16.93
C LYS A 80 6.27 16.74 -16.35
N MET A 81 7.21 17.45 -16.99
CA MET A 81 8.58 17.54 -16.48
C MET A 81 8.65 18.44 -15.25
N ALA A 82 7.98 19.59 -15.30
CA ALA A 82 7.94 20.53 -14.18
C ALA A 82 7.22 19.93 -12.96
N TYR A 83 6.11 19.21 -13.20
CA TYR A 83 5.39 18.47 -12.16
C TYR A 83 6.30 17.46 -11.45
N GLN A 84 7.05 16.63 -12.20
CA GLN A 84 7.96 15.65 -11.61
C GLN A 84 9.04 16.32 -10.74
N ARG A 85 9.54 17.48 -11.13
CA ARG A 85 10.51 18.25 -10.34
C ARG A 85 9.91 18.76 -9.02
N ILE A 86 8.65 19.22 -9.04
CA ILE A 86 7.93 19.58 -7.81
C ILE A 86 7.78 18.37 -6.90
N VAL A 87 7.37 17.23 -7.44
CA VAL A 87 7.21 15.98 -6.67
C VAL A 87 8.53 15.57 -6.01
N GLU A 88 9.63 15.56 -6.77
CA GLU A 88 10.95 15.19 -6.23
C GLU A 88 11.43 16.17 -5.14
N SER A 89 11.20 17.47 -5.36
CA SER A 89 11.55 18.51 -4.39
C SER A 89 10.68 18.44 -3.13
N ALA A 90 9.40 18.09 -3.26
CA ALA A 90 8.49 17.88 -2.15
C ALA A 90 8.92 16.67 -1.30
N HIS A 91 9.29 15.55 -1.94
CA HIS A 91 9.84 14.38 -1.25
C HIS A 91 11.09 14.72 -0.43
N LYS A 92 12.04 15.43 -1.05
CA LYS A 92 13.27 15.89 -0.38
C LYS A 92 12.94 16.83 0.80
N ALA A 93 12.03 17.78 0.60
CA ALA A 93 11.63 18.72 1.65
C ALA A 93 10.98 18.02 2.84
N VAL A 94 10.05 17.07 2.63
CA VAL A 94 9.42 16.29 3.70
C VAL A 94 10.47 15.51 4.50
N GLN A 95 11.43 14.87 3.81
CA GLN A 95 12.50 14.13 4.47
C GLN A 95 13.41 15.05 5.30
N GLU A 96 13.76 16.22 4.78
CA GLU A 96 14.56 17.21 5.51
C GLU A 96 13.79 17.82 6.69
N LEU A 97 12.49 18.06 6.56
CA LEU A 97 11.65 18.63 7.63
C LEU A 97 11.41 17.66 8.80
N LYS A 98 11.78 16.39 8.66
CA LYS A 98 11.84 15.44 9.79
C LYS A 98 13.02 15.72 10.73
N SER A 99 14.08 16.36 10.25
CA SER A 99 15.26 16.71 11.06
C SER A 99 15.45 18.22 11.23
N ARG A 100 14.86 19.04 10.37
CA ARG A 100 14.93 20.51 10.38
C ARG A 100 13.54 21.13 10.59
N ASP A 101 13.49 22.35 11.11
CA ASP A 101 12.24 23.08 11.31
C ASP A 101 11.75 23.79 10.04
N SER A 102 12.66 24.13 9.12
CA SER A 102 12.33 24.79 7.84
C SER A 102 13.27 24.38 6.72
N VAL A 103 12.75 24.37 5.48
CA VAL A 103 13.46 24.06 4.23
C VAL A 103 13.04 25.05 3.16
N THR A 104 13.98 25.54 2.36
CA THR A 104 13.69 26.37 1.19
C THR A 104 13.73 25.51 -0.07
N ILE A 105 12.61 25.46 -0.80
CA ILE A 105 12.51 24.80 -2.09
C ILE A 105 12.79 25.84 -3.17
N SER A 106 13.85 25.64 -3.95
CA SER A 106 14.21 26.51 -5.07
C SER A 106 14.24 25.68 -6.36
N LEU A 107 13.36 26.03 -7.29
CA LEU A 107 13.16 25.38 -8.58
C LEU A 107 13.42 26.40 -9.70
N PRO A 108 14.68 26.52 -10.17
CA PRO A 108 14.99 27.39 -11.28
C PRO A 108 14.48 26.80 -12.59
N PHE A 109 14.06 27.69 -13.51
CA PHE A 109 13.53 27.31 -14.83
C PHE A 109 12.43 26.26 -14.71
N LEU A 110 11.44 26.50 -13.84
CA LEU A 110 10.37 25.55 -13.57
C LEU A 110 9.45 25.42 -14.78
N THR A 111 9.06 26.54 -15.37
CA THR A 111 8.21 26.61 -16.57
C THR A 111 8.56 27.86 -17.38
N ALA A 112 7.97 28.06 -18.55
CA ALA A 112 8.16 29.24 -19.37
C ALA A 112 6.81 29.73 -19.89
N ASP A 113 6.64 31.05 -19.92
CA ASP A 113 5.49 31.72 -20.53
C ASP A 113 5.98 32.65 -21.66
N ALA A 114 5.06 33.40 -22.29
CA ALA A 114 5.37 34.41 -23.30
C ALA A 114 6.41 35.45 -22.82
N ASP A 115 6.46 35.73 -21.52
CA ASP A 115 7.43 36.64 -20.89
C ASP A 115 8.80 36.00 -20.58
N GLY A 116 8.97 34.69 -20.85
CA GLY A 116 10.22 33.96 -20.61
C GLY A 116 10.17 32.96 -19.45
N PRO A 117 11.33 32.44 -19.01
CA PRO A 117 11.42 31.40 -18.00
C PRO A 117 10.99 31.90 -16.62
N LYS A 118 10.19 31.08 -15.93
CA LYS A 118 9.71 31.32 -14.57
C LYS A 118 10.48 30.46 -13.58
N HIS A 119 10.76 31.06 -12.43
CA HIS A 119 11.42 30.43 -11.29
C HIS A 119 10.42 30.33 -10.15
N PHE A 120 10.57 29.31 -9.32
CA PHE A 120 9.74 29.13 -8.14
C PHE A 120 10.65 28.97 -6.92
N GLU A 121 10.43 29.79 -5.91
CA GLU A 121 11.12 29.69 -4.63
C GLU A 121 10.14 29.90 -3.50
N ILE A 122 10.13 28.97 -2.55
CA ILE A 122 9.28 29.06 -1.37
C ILE A 122 9.95 28.43 -0.16
N ARG A 123 9.73 29.03 1.00
CA ARG A 123 10.15 28.46 2.29
C ARG A 123 8.99 27.68 2.90
N VAL A 124 9.26 26.42 3.23
CA VAL A 124 8.30 25.51 3.87
C VAL A 124 8.79 25.21 5.28
N THR A 125 7.88 25.25 6.24
CA THR A 125 8.19 24.88 7.64
C THR A 125 7.45 23.61 8.03
N ARG A 126 7.91 22.98 9.13
CA ARG A 126 7.28 21.77 9.67
C ARG A 126 5.81 22.01 10.01
N GLU A 127 5.47 23.20 10.51
CA GLU A 127 4.10 23.57 10.87
C GLU A 127 3.17 23.51 9.65
N VAL A 128 3.61 24.01 8.49
CA VAL A 128 2.84 24.00 7.25
C VAL A 128 2.49 22.57 6.84
N ILE A 129 3.46 21.64 6.89
CA ILE A 129 3.18 20.23 6.53
C ILE A 129 2.20 19.59 7.51
N GLN A 130 2.38 19.85 8.80
CA GLN A 130 1.46 19.32 9.82
C GLN A 130 0.04 19.84 9.63
N GLU A 131 -0.13 21.09 9.20
CA GLU A 131 -1.42 21.67 8.87
C GLU A 131 -2.02 21.04 7.61
N LEU A 132 -1.22 20.92 6.54
CA LEU A 132 -1.63 20.30 5.28
C LEU A 132 -2.02 18.82 5.41
N ALA A 133 -1.35 18.07 6.28
CA ALA A 133 -1.59 16.64 6.49
C ALA A 133 -2.75 16.34 7.46
N ARG A 134 -3.26 17.34 8.19
CA ARG A 134 -4.39 17.18 9.13
C ARG A 134 -5.74 17.04 8.41
N TYR A 135 -5.86 17.59 7.20
CA TYR A 135 -7.06 17.56 6.37
C TYR A 135 -6.95 16.50 5.26
#